data_AF-A0A662SA97-F1
#
_entry.id   AF-A0A662SA97-F1
#
_cell.length_a   1.000
_cell.length_b   1.000
_cell.length_c   1.000
_cell.angle_alpha   90.00
_cell.angle_beta   90.00
_cell.angle_gamma   90.00
#
_symmetry.space_group_name_H-M   'P 1'
#
loop_
_entity.id
_entity.type
_entity.pdbx_description
1 polymer ?
#
loop_
_entity_poly.entity_id
_entity_poly.type
_entity_poly.pdbx_seq_one_letter_code
_entity_poly.pdbx_strand_id
1 'polypeptide(L)'
;MAQAKRDDNRVTTIIGVDEATLTTPTLVAVTTENELKTSTTIATTNEALEFATDSGDSNVLYLGTASVGTATSAASWKIQKIDTTSGVSITWADGNATADNIWDNRESLSYS
;
A
#
# COMPACT_ATOMS: atom_id res chain seq x y z
N MET A 1 -37.34 -14.46 45.94
CA MET A 1 -37.09 -15.01 44.59
C MET A 1 -35.72 -14.51 44.16
N ALA A 2 -34.72 -15.40 44.07
CA ALA A 2 -33.34 -15.03 43.79
C ALA A 2 -33.06 -15.06 42.28
N GLN A 3 -32.39 -14.02 41.80
CA GLN A 3 -32.05 -13.77 40.39
C GLN A 3 -31.10 -14.85 39.85
N ALA A 4 -31.46 -15.50 38.73
CA ALA A 4 -30.53 -16.32 37.96
C ALA A 4 -29.57 -15.39 37.19
N LYS A 5 -28.26 -15.47 37.47
CA LYS A 5 -27.21 -14.89 36.64
C LYS A 5 -27.07 -15.76 35.39
N ARG A 6 -27.32 -15.20 34.21
CA ARG A 6 -26.93 -15.80 32.95
C ARG A 6 -25.58 -15.19 32.57
N ASP A 7 -24.54 -16.00 32.58
CA ASP A 7 -23.22 -15.63 32.05
C ASP A 7 -23.33 -15.71 30.51
N ASP A 8 -23.81 -14.64 29.87
CA ASP A 8 -24.08 -14.59 28.43
C ASP A 8 -22.80 -14.38 27.60
N ASN A 9 -21.79 -15.25 27.78
CA ASN A 9 -20.70 -15.39 26.81
C ASN A 9 -21.09 -16.38 25.70
N ARG A 10 -22.17 -16.08 24.97
CA ARG A 10 -22.54 -16.78 23.73
C ARG A 10 -23.01 -15.79 22.69
N VAL A 11 -22.09 -15.36 21.83
CA VAL A 11 -22.42 -14.61 20.61
C VAL A 11 -23.32 -15.49 19.74
N THR A 12 -24.54 -15.03 19.51
CA THR A 12 -25.56 -15.66 18.65
C THR A 12 -25.70 -14.82 17.40
N THR A 13 -25.44 -15.43 16.25
CA THR A 13 -25.65 -14.91 14.88
C THR A 13 -24.65 -13.85 14.41
N ILE A 14 -23.64 -14.32 13.69
CA ILE A 14 -22.95 -13.55 12.67
C ILE A 14 -23.81 -13.66 11.40
N ILE A 15 -23.89 -12.60 10.59
CA ILE A 15 -24.58 -12.48 9.29
C ILE A 15 -25.98 -11.86 9.38
N GLY A 16 -26.01 -10.52 9.41
CA GLY A 16 -26.95 -9.74 8.60
C GLY A 16 -26.15 -9.19 7.41
N VAL A 17 -26.41 -9.70 6.21
CA VAL A 17 -25.91 -9.14 4.95
C VAL A 17 -26.93 -8.13 4.44
N ASP A 18 -26.50 -6.88 4.24
CA ASP A 18 -27.15 -5.93 3.34
C ASP A 18 -26.16 -5.64 2.19
N GLU A 19 -26.59 -5.94 0.96
CA GLU A 19 -25.78 -5.96 -0.27
C GLU A 19 -25.59 -4.56 -0.88
N ALA A 20 -25.07 -3.60 -0.13
CA ALA A 20 -24.77 -2.28 -0.67
C ALA A 20 -23.27 -1.99 -0.64
N THR A 21 -22.62 -2.33 -1.76
CA THR A 21 -21.28 -1.94 -2.20
C THR A 21 -20.11 -2.72 -1.57
N LEU A 22 -19.34 -3.37 -2.44
CA LEU A 22 -18.08 -4.05 -2.15
C LEU A 22 -17.08 -3.08 -1.49
N THR A 23 -17.15 -2.94 -0.18
CA THR A 23 -16.11 -2.29 0.60
C THR A 23 -14.88 -3.20 0.61
N THR A 24 -13.73 -2.66 0.21
CA THR A 24 -12.43 -3.22 0.58
C THR A 24 -12.46 -3.72 2.03
N PRO A 25 -12.03 -4.96 2.33
CA PRO A 25 -12.06 -5.47 3.68
C PRO A 25 -11.11 -4.65 4.55
N THR A 26 -11.67 -3.80 5.41
CA THR A 26 -10.91 -3.09 6.45
C THR A 26 -10.57 -4.09 7.54
N LEU A 27 -9.32 -4.54 7.58
CA LEU A 27 -8.77 -5.28 8.72
C LEU A 27 -8.82 -4.37 9.95
N VAL A 28 -9.65 -4.71 10.94
CA VAL A 28 -9.46 -4.22 12.31
C VAL A 28 -9.65 -5.40 13.26
N ALA A 29 -8.54 -5.98 13.69
CA ALA A 29 -8.52 -6.86 14.85
C ALA A 29 -7.77 -6.15 15.97
N VAL A 30 -8.42 -5.96 17.11
CA VAL A 30 -7.96 -6.29 18.47
C VAL A 30 -8.92 -5.66 19.49
N THR A 31 -9.26 -6.47 20.50
CA THR A 31 -10.57 -6.56 21.14
C THR A 31 -10.73 -5.79 22.47
N THR A 32 -9.94 -4.75 22.76
CA THR A 32 -10.23 -3.81 23.86
C THR A 32 -9.74 -2.39 23.58
N GLU A 33 -10.46 -1.37 24.08
CA GLU A 33 -10.19 0.07 23.83
C GLU A 33 -8.90 0.60 24.49
N ASN A 34 -8.36 -0.10 25.50
CA ASN A 34 -7.25 0.40 26.33
C ASN A 34 -5.87 -0.17 25.97
N GLU A 35 -5.81 -1.26 25.19
CA GLU A 35 -4.54 -1.86 24.72
C GLU A 35 -4.07 -1.27 23.38
N LEU A 36 -4.96 -0.51 22.71
CA LEU A 36 -4.71 0.18 21.45
C LEU A 36 -3.87 1.46 21.61
N LYS A 37 -3.86 2.07 22.81
CA LYS A 37 -3.07 3.29 23.09
C LYS A 37 -1.62 3.01 23.49
N THR A 38 -1.30 1.77 23.84
CA THR A 38 0.04 1.36 24.32
C THR A 38 0.79 0.49 23.31
N SER A 39 0.12 0.02 22.26
CA SER A 39 0.75 -0.63 21.11
C SER A 39 1.17 0.42 20.09
N THR A 40 2.26 1.11 20.43
CA THR A 40 2.96 2.12 19.64
C THR A 40 3.12 1.67 18.17
N THR A 41 2.30 2.25 17.30
CA THR A 41 2.40 2.26 15.82
C THR A 41 2.01 0.95 15.11
N ILE A 42 0.72 0.78 14.77
CA ILE A 42 0.40 0.05 13.54
C ILE A 42 0.91 0.93 12.40
N ALA A 43 2.13 0.67 11.92
CA ALA A 43 2.70 1.36 10.77
C ALA A 43 1.83 1.04 9.54
N THR A 44 0.86 1.91 9.28
CA THR A 44 0.09 1.88 8.04
C THR A 44 1.00 2.51 6.98
N THR A 45 1.74 1.69 6.24
CA THR A 45 2.48 2.15 5.07
C THR A 45 1.45 2.46 3.97
N ASN A 46 1.01 3.72 3.93
CA ASN A 46 0.02 4.20 2.97
C ASN A 46 0.73 4.63 1.67
N GLU A 47 1.28 3.65 0.95
CA GLU A 47 2.00 3.85 -0.31
C GLU A 47 1.16 3.40 -1.52
N ALA A 48 1.08 4.23 -2.55
CA ALA A 48 0.69 3.86 -3.89
C ALA A 48 1.87 3.18 -4.60
N LEU A 49 1.54 2.15 -5.39
CA LEU A 49 2.46 1.46 -6.28
C LEU A 49 1.98 1.63 -7.70
N GLU A 50 2.89 1.96 -8.60
CA GLU A 50 2.62 2.09 -10.03
C GLU A 50 3.70 1.34 -10.81
N PHE A 51 3.34 0.73 -11.94
CA PHE A 51 4.28 0.00 -12.78
C PHE A 51 3.98 0.23 -14.27
N ALA A 52 5.02 0.38 -15.07
CA ALA A 52 4.88 0.56 -16.51
C ALA A 52 6.11 0.02 -17.24
N THR A 53 5.88 -0.65 -18.38
CA THR A 53 6.96 -1.02 -19.30
C THR A 53 7.43 0.20 -20.08
N ASP A 54 8.72 0.23 -20.43
CA ASP A 54 9.26 1.24 -21.34
C ASP A 54 8.59 1.18 -22.71
N SER A 55 8.40 2.35 -23.33
CA SER A 55 7.73 2.46 -24.63
C SER A 55 8.55 1.92 -25.81
N GLY A 56 9.88 1.90 -25.69
CA GLY A 56 10.82 1.45 -26.71
C GLY A 56 11.49 0.09 -26.42
N ASP A 57 11.48 -0.39 -25.17
CA ASP A 57 12.13 -1.64 -24.78
C ASP A 57 11.31 -2.47 -23.79
N SER A 58 10.76 -3.60 -24.24
CA SER A 58 9.98 -4.51 -23.39
C SER A 58 10.78 -5.17 -22.26
N ASN A 59 12.12 -5.12 -22.30
CA ASN A 59 12.97 -5.65 -21.23
C ASN A 59 13.11 -4.68 -20.05
N VAL A 60 12.60 -3.45 -20.19
CA VAL A 60 12.66 -2.42 -19.17
C VAL A 60 11.28 -2.23 -18.52
N LEU A 61 11.26 -2.33 -17.19
CA LEU A 61 10.10 -2.06 -16.34
C LEU A 61 10.44 -0.94 -15.35
N TYR A 62 9.51 -0.03 -15.17
CA TYR A 62 9.55 1.01 -14.15
C TYR A 62 8.64 0.63 -12.99
N LEU A 63 9.12 0.86 -11.76
CA LEU A 63 8.35 0.68 -10.53
C LEU A 63 8.37 2.00 -9.73
N GLY A 64 7.20 2.59 -9.55
CA GLY A 64 6.99 3.83 -8.82
C GLY A 64 6.38 3.56 -7.45
N THR A 65 6.90 4.23 -6.42
CA THR A 65 6.33 4.23 -5.08
C THR A 65 6.17 5.66 -4.58
N ALA A 66 5.01 5.99 -4.02
CA ALA A 66 4.68 7.31 -3.48
C ALA A 66 3.58 7.19 -2.44
N SER A 67 3.26 8.24 -1.69
CA SER A 67 2.09 8.22 -0.80
C SER A 67 0.78 8.02 -1.58
N VAL A 68 -0.18 7.27 -1.04
CA VAL A 68 -1.49 7.09 -1.69
C VAL A 68 -2.15 8.43 -1.99
N GLY A 69 -2.70 8.55 -3.21
CA GLY A 69 -3.33 9.78 -3.69
C GLY A 69 -2.36 10.78 -4.33
N THR A 70 -1.06 10.48 -4.37
CA THR A 70 -0.08 11.28 -5.13
C THR A 70 -0.42 11.25 -6.62
N ALA A 71 -0.52 12.42 -7.25
CA ALA A 71 -0.70 12.51 -8.70
C ALA A 71 0.57 12.02 -9.42
N THR A 72 0.43 11.36 -10.56
CA THR A 72 1.58 10.90 -11.36
C THR A 72 2.45 12.06 -11.86
N SER A 73 1.87 13.26 -11.97
CA SER A 73 2.54 14.50 -12.34
C SER A 73 3.25 15.21 -11.17
N ALA A 74 3.15 14.71 -9.93
CA ALA A 74 3.76 15.34 -8.76
C ALA A 74 5.20 14.84 -8.53
N ALA A 75 6.10 15.71 -8.08
CA ALA A 75 7.48 15.37 -7.72
C ALA A 75 7.54 14.74 -6.32
N SER A 76 6.96 13.55 -6.17
CA SER A 76 6.84 12.85 -4.88
C SER A 76 6.95 11.33 -5.03
N TRP A 77 7.51 10.86 -6.15
CA TRP A 77 7.72 9.45 -6.43
C TRP A 77 9.18 9.06 -6.23
N LYS A 78 9.39 7.86 -5.71
CA LYS A 78 10.64 7.11 -5.86
C LYS A 78 10.45 6.16 -7.02
N ILE A 79 11.41 6.10 -7.94
CA ILE A 79 11.25 5.32 -9.18
C ILE A 79 12.46 4.41 -9.35
N GLN A 80 12.20 3.12 -9.54
CA GLN A 80 13.20 2.14 -9.92
C GLN A 80 13.05 1.79 -11.39
N LYS A 81 14.17 1.61 -12.09
CA LYS A 81 14.23 0.97 -13.40
C LYS A 81 14.77 -0.45 -13.21
N ILE A 82 14.00 -1.42 -13.69
CA ILE A 82 14.32 -2.84 -13.72
C ILE A 82 14.60 -3.17 -15.18
N ASP A 83 15.87 -3.43 -15.50
CA ASP A 83 16.31 -3.85 -16.82
C ASP A 83 16.61 -5.36 -16.79
N THR A 84 16.09 -6.10 -17.77
CA THR A 84 16.25 -7.56 -17.86
C THR A 84 17.07 -8.01 -19.07
N THR A 85 17.61 -7.09 -19.87
CA THR A 85 18.27 -7.34 -21.15
C THR A 85 19.49 -8.27 -21.03
N SER A 86 20.29 -8.10 -19.97
CA SER A 86 21.50 -8.90 -19.71
C SER A 86 21.44 -9.64 -18.37
N GLY A 87 20.23 -9.88 -17.87
CA GLY A 87 19.96 -10.26 -16.48
C GLY A 87 19.27 -9.12 -15.73
N VAL A 88 18.84 -9.38 -14.50
CA VAL A 88 18.08 -8.39 -13.69
C VAL A 88 19.03 -7.35 -13.11
N SER A 89 18.88 -6.10 -13.55
CA SER A 89 19.52 -4.92 -12.97
C SER A 89 18.46 -3.98 -12.43
N ILE A 90 18.63 -3.48 -11.20
CA ILE A 90 17.71 -2.53 -10.56
C ILE A 90 18.48 -1.28 -10.19
N THR A 91 18.05 -0.15 -10.74
CA THR A 91 18.67 1.17 -10.56
C THR A 91 17.63 2.17 -10.09
N TRP A 92 18.05 3.22 -9.41
CA TRP A 92 17.16 4.28 -8.94
C TRP A 92 17.22 5.48 -9.86
N ALA A 93 16.09 6.16 -10.03
CA ALA A 93 16.09 7.50 -10.61
C ALA A 93 17.01 8.41 -9.79
N ASP A 94 17.84 9.18 -10.49
CA ASP A 94 18.86 10.06 -9.92
C ASP A 94 19.85 9.36 -8.95
N GLY A 95 19.98 8.03 -9.08
CA GLY A 95 20.91 7.20 -8.32
C GLY A 95 20.57 7.04 -6.84
N ASN A 96 19.37 7.41 -6.41
CA ASN A 96 19.02 7.34 -4.99
C ASN A 96 17.50 7.17 -4.75
N ALA A 97 17.11 6.80 -3.52
CA ALA A 97 15.73 6.45 -3.16
C ALA A 97 14.88 7.65 -2.66
N THR A 98 15.12 8.87 -3.17
CA THR A 98 14.34 10.07 -2.82
C THR A 98 12.99 10.13 -3.54
N ALA A 99 12.01 10.67 -2.83
CA ALA A 99 10.66 10.91 -3.35
C ALA A 99 10.55 12.32 -3.92
N ASP A 100 11.32 12.61 -4.97
CA ASP A 100 11.40 13.90 -5.65
C ASP A 100 11.23 13.77 -7.18
N ASN A 101 10.90 12.58 -7.66
CA ASN A 101 10.69 12.31 -9.08
C ASN A 101 9.20 12.43 -9.46
N ILE A 102 8.96 12.66 -10.76
CA ILE A 102 7.64 12.69 -11.38
C ILE A 102 7.43 11.40 -12.18
N TRP A 103 6.38 10.63 -11.86
CA TRP A 103 6.10 9.35 -12.52
C TRP A 103 5.88 9.49 -14.03
N ASP A 104 5.19 10.56 -14.47
CA ASP A 104 4.95 10.82 -15.89
C ASP A 104 6.26 10.96 -16.69
N ASN A 105 7.38 11.32 -16.02
CA ASN A 105 8.68 11.50 -16.64
C ASN A 105 9.59 10.26 -16.58
N ARG A 106 9.11 9.12 -16.04
CA ARG A 106 9.93 7.92 -15.74
C ARG A 106 10.90 7.50 -16.85
N GLU A 107 10.50 7.58 -18.13
CA GLU A 107 11.34 7.14 -19.25
C GLU A 107 12.48 8.12 -19.57
N SER A 108 12.36 9.38 -19.13
CA SER A 108 13.34 10.45 -19.38
C SER A 108 14.29 10.70 -18.20
N LEU A 109 14.11 10.00 -17.08
CA LEU A 109 14.98 10.16 -15.91
C LEU A 109 16.32 9.45 -16.10
N SER A 110 17.33 9.88 -15.33
CA SER A 110 18.63 9.22 -15.30
C SER A 110 18.64 8.12 -14.24
N TYR A 111 19.23 6.97 -14.56
CA TYR A 111 19.21 5.79 -13.70
C TYR A 111 20.64 5.28 -13.44
N SER A 112 20.98 5.10 -12.17
CA SER A 112 22.27 4.55 -11.72
C SER A 112 22.19 3.85 -10.37
#